data_AF-A0A7J6I5Z5-F1
#
_entry.id   AF-A0A7J6I5Z5-F1
#
_cell.length_a   1.000
_cell.length_b   1.000
_cell.length_c   1.000
_cell.angle_alpha   90.00
_cell.angle_beta   90.00
_cell.angle_gamma   90.00
#
_symmetry.space_group_name_H-M   'P 1'
#
loop_
_entity.id
_entity.type
_entity.pdbx_description
1 polymer ?
#
loop_
_entity_poly.entity_id
_entity_poly.type
_entity_poly.pdbx_seq_one_letter_code
_entity_poly.pdbx_strand_id
1 'polypeptide(L)'
;MLKVHFLLVILLLFYSNPVIPSTNIVKTLPGFSGSLPFKLQTGYIRVDEKEDVNYFYYFIESERNPRDNPLMLWLSGGPGCSVLSGLAFEIGPLKFKNVEYNGSLPALELNPYSWTKVASIIFLDAPVGTGFSYSKSLEGSQTGDFVYANRCHNFMRKWFLAHPKFNTNSFYLGGDSFSGKIIPIIAEQIAQSVEANNIPKINFKGYLLGNPITDSKIEDNYKVKFAHQLGFISDELYQSLKKTCKGHYIGQHSNDTLCAKNLEAYSMTYKNLLVYYWANDKTVQEALHIQKETIQIWIRCNRSLPYAKDVDSVVSYHKQLNSRGYRALIYSGDHDMVVPYLGTLAWIKSMNLSIVDRWRPWLVDNQVAGEEVIQLQSSIPKNALLCSRGGFLNNLSNL
;
A
#
# COMPACT_ATOMS: atom_id res chain seq x y z
N MET A 1 -13.93 63.80 4.90
CA MET A 1 -13.56 62.81 3.85
C MET A 1 -12.44 61.90 4.36
N LEU A 2 -12.74 61.00 5.31
CA LEU A 2 -11.71 60.14 5.91
C LEU A 2 -12.32 58.82 6.43
N LYS A 3 -13.07 58.08 5.61
CA LYS A 3 -13.67 56.78 6.00
C LYS A 3 -13.84 55.78 4.84
N VAL A 4 -13.01 55.84 3.79
CA VAL A 4 -13.14 54.93 2.64
C VAL A 4 -11.82 54.20 2.28
N HIS A 5 -10.74 54.38 3.02
CA HIS A 5 -9.44 53.76 2.69
C HIS A 5 -9.05 52.57 3.58
N PHE A 6 -9.89 52.16 4.54
CA PHE A 6 -9.57 51.04 5.44
C PHE A 6 -10.14 49.68 5.00
N LEU A 7 -10.87 49.62 3.88
CA LEU A 7 -11.53 48.41 3.38
C LEU A 7 -10.83 47.75 2.17
N LEU A 8 -9.73 48.33 1.67
CA LEU A 8 -8.95 47.77 0.56
C LEU A 8 -7.73 46.94 0.99
N VAL A 9 -7.50 46.77 2.30
CA VAL A 9 -6.32 46.06 2.85
C VAL A 9 -6.65 44.64 3.37
N ILE A 10 -7.93 44.22 3.38
CA ILE A 10 -8.35 42.88 3.87
C ILE A 10 -8.96 42.03 2.73
N LEU A 11 -8.57 42.29 1.48
CA LEU A 11 -8.92 41.45 0.32
C LEU A 11 -7.69 41.04 -0.51
N LEU A 12 -6.50 41.12 0.09
CA LEU A 12 -5.46 40.13 -0.17
C LEU A 12 -5.84 38.88 0.63
N LEU A 13 -6.91 38.21 0.16
CA LEU A 13 -7.06 36.79 0.40
C LEU A 13 -5.71 36.18 0.06
N PHE A 14 -5.09 35.52 1.02
CA PHE A 14 -4.05 34.54 0.79
C PHE A 14 -4.64 33.46 -0.13
N TYR A 15 -4.76 33.76 -1.43
CA TYR A 15 -4.58 32.77 -2.46
C TYR A 15 -3.10 32.41 -2.35
N SER A 16 -2.79 31.54 -1.38
CA SER A 16 -1.72 30.60 -1.58
C SER A 16 -2.08 29.93 -2.90
N ASN A 17 -1.43 30.37 -3.99
CA ASN A 17 -1.48 29.65 -5.25
C ASN A 17 -1.27 28.20 -4.87
N PRO A 18 -2.24 27.29 -5.14
CA PRO A 18 -2.03 25.89 -4.84
C PRO A 18 -0.74 25.55 -5.56
N VAL A 19 0.30 25.18 -4.81
CA VAL A 19 1.57 24.76 -5.39
C VAL A 19 1.19 23.57 -6.27
N ILE A 20 1.09 23.84 -7.58
CA ILE A 20 0.69 22.83 -8.55
C ILE A 20 1.75 21.75 -8.43
N PRO A 21 1.39 20.51 -8.07
CA PRO A 21 2.35 19.43 -7.98
C PRO A 21 3.13 19.35 -9.29
N SER A 22 4.46 19.20 -9.24
CA SER A 22 5.23 18.98 -10.46
C SER A 22 4.87 17.59 -11.00
N THR A 23 3.95 17.53 -11.95
CA THR A 23 3.47 16.30 -12.57
C THR A 23 4.10 16.13 -13.93
N ASN A 24 4.70 14.98 -14.20
CA ASN A 24 5.31 14.68 -15.48
C ASN A 24 4.69 13.43 -16.10
N ILE A 25 4.36 13.49 -17.39
CA ILE A 25 3.86 12.33 -18.13
C ILE A 25 5.04 11.55 -18.68
N VAL A 26 5.14 10.28 -18.30
CA VAL A 26 6.16 9.36 -18.77
C VAL A 26 5.64 8.65 -20.02
N LYS A 27 6.25 8.92 -21.17
CA LYS A 27 5.86 8.28 -22.46
C LYS A 27 6.65 7.01 -22.75
N THR A 28 7.87 6.92 -22.24
CA THR A 28 8.81 5.82 -22.46
C THR A 28 9.51 5.50 -21.15
N LEU A 29 9.73 4.22 -20.86
CA LEU A 29 10.52 3.76 -19.72
C LEU A 29 11.67 2.89 -20.22
N PRO A 30 12.91 3.15 -19.81
CA PRO A 30 14.02 2.23 -20.09
C PRO A 30 13.69 0.82 -19.61
N GLY A 31 14.08 -0.19 -20.38
CA GLY A 31 13.69 -1.58 -20.18
C GLY A 31 12.37 -1.96 -20.84
N PHE A 32 11.47 -1.01 -21.17
CA PHE A 32 10.26 -1.28 -21.97
C PHE A 32 10.49 -0.91 -23.44
N SER A 33 10.12 -1.81 -24.36
CA SER A 33 10.29 -1.57 -25.80
C SER A 33 9.19 -0.64 -26.32
N GLY A 34 9.56 0.56 -26.77
CA GLY A 34 8.65 1.53 -27.37
C GLY A 34 7.94 2.45 -26.36
N SER A 35 6.87 3.10 -26.81
CA SER A 35 6.04 3.96 -25.96
C SER A 35 5.15 3.11 -25.04
N LEU A 36 4.93 3.59 -23.82
CA LEU A 36 3.98 2.97 -22.90
C LEU A 36 2.56 3.00 -23.50
N PRO A 37 1.84 1.87 -23.53
CA PRO A 37 0.48 1.81 -24.05
C PRO A 37 -0.57 2.32 -23.06
N PHE A 38 -0.14 2.83 -21.92
CA PHE A 38 -0.98 3.42 -20.86
C PHE A 38 -0.37 4.75 -20.41
N LYS A 39 -1.21 5.61 -19.81
CA LYS A 39 -0.75 6.90 -19.31
C LYS A 39 -0.17 6.75 -17.91
N LEU A 40 1.16 6.87 -17.82
CA LEU A 40 1.89 6.98 -16.57
C LEU A 40 2.22 8.45 -16.29
N GLN A 41 1.85 8.92 -15.10
CA GLN A 41 2.25 10.20 -14.55
C GLN A 41 3.07 9.96 -13.29
N THR A 42 4.16 10.70 -13.12
CA THR A 42 4.94 10.70 -11.86
C THR A 42 5.02 12.10 -11.29
N GLY A 43 5.30 12.19 -9.99
CA GLY A 43 5.52 13.49 -9.36
C GLY A 43 5.75 13.40 -7.87
N TYR A 44 5.93 14.59 -7.28
CA TYR A 44 6.10 14.77 -5.85
C TYR A 44 4.97 15.63 -5.29
N ILE A 45 4.49 15.28 -4.10
CA ILE A 45 3.62 16.12 -3.28
C ILE A 45 4.27 16.29 -1.91
N ARG A 46 4.28 17.53 -1.43
CA ARG A 46 4.74 17.87 -0.10
C ARG A 46 3.63 17.63 0.92
N VAL A 47 3.91 16.95 2.03
CA VAL A 47 2.85 16.34 2.86
C VAL A 47 2.78 16.86 4.30
N ASP A 48 3.70 17.72 4.68
CA ASP A 48 3.77 18.35 6.00
C ASP A 48 3.66 19.87 5.88
N GLU A 49 3.34 20.53 7.00
CA GLU A 49 3.15 21.98 7.07
C GLU A 49 4.43 22.77 6.77
N LYS A 50 5.59 22.19 7.14
CA LYS A 50 6.91 22.75 6.84
C LYS A 50 7.32 22.55 5.38
N GLU A 51 6.54 21.78 4.60
CA GLU A 51 6.80 21.50 3.18
C GLU A 51 8.19 20.85 2.95
N ASP A 52 8.70 20.15 3.96
CA ASP A 52 10.01 19.47 4.00
C ASP A 52 9.93 18.04 3.48
N VAL A 53 8.80 17.37 3.69
CA VAL A 53 8.62 15.95 3.36
C VAL A 53 7.92 15.82 2.02
N ASN A 54 8.57 15.14 1.09
CA ASN A 54 8.15 15.00 -0.30
C ASN A 54 7.83 13.53 -0.58
N TYR A 55 6.56 13.22 -0.83
CA TYR A 55 6.13 11.89 -1.24
C TYR A 55 6.09 11.78 -2.76
N PHE A 56 6.75 10.76 -3.28
CA PHE A 56 6.77 10.38 -4.69
C PHE A 56 5.63 9.42 -5.02
N TYR A 57 5.04 9.57 -6.20
CA TYR A 57 3.99 8.67 -6.66
C TYR A 57 4.10 8.36 -8.15
N TYR A 58 3.56 7.19 -8.50
CA TYR A 58 3.24 6.79 -9.86
C TYR A 58 1.72 6.77 -9.98
N PHE A 59 1.16 7.53 -10.91
CA PHE A 59 -0.26 7.51 -11.22
C PHE A 59 -0.47 6.91 -12.61
N ILE A 60 -1.26 5.85 -12.68
CA ILE A 60 -1.61 5.18 -13.93
C ILE A 60 -3.12 5.31 -14.13
N GLU A 61 -3.51 5.98 -15.20
CA GLU A 61 -4.93 6.06 -15.58
C GLU A 61 -5.44 4.69 -16.04
N SER A 62 -6.71 4.42 -15.78
CA SER A 62 -7.33 3.17 -16.22
C SER A 62 -7.21 2.99 -17.74
N GLU A 63 -6.84 1.79 -18.20
CA GLU A 63 -6.68 1.46 -19.62
C GLU A 63 -8.00 1.43 -20.39
N ARG A 64 -9.15 1.32 -19.69
CA ARG A 64 -10.49 1.27 -20.31
C ARG A 64 -11.18 2.64 -20.28
N ASN A 65 -11.80 3.00 -19.16
CA ASN A 65 -12.58 4.24 -19.04
C ASN A 65 -12.17 5.01 -17.78
N PRO A 66 -11.08 5.80 -17.82
CA PRO A 66 -10.56 6.50 -16.64
C PRO A 66 -11.49 7.58 -16.09
N ARG A 67 -12.51 8.01 -16.85
CA ARG A 67 -13.52 8.97 -16.36
C ARG A 67 -14.47 8.33 -15.35
N ASP A 68 -14.90 7.10 -15.61
CA ASP A 68 -15.95 6.44 -14.81
C ASP A 68 -15.38 5.34 -13.91
N ASN A 69 -14.25 4.73 -14.29
CA ASN A 69 -13.62 3.67 -13.52
C ASN A 69 -13.15 4.16 -12.14
N PRO A 70 -13.11 3.28 -11.12
CA PRO A 70 -12.63 3.65 -9.79
C PRO A 70 -11.22 4.25 -9.77
N LEU A 71 -10.97 5.09 -8.77
CA LEU A 71 -9.64 5.55 -8.41
C LEU A 71 -9.20 4.81 -7.14
N MET A 72 -7.96 4.33 -7.11
CA MET A 72 -7.39 3.68 -5.95
C MET A 72 -6.04 4.28 -5.56
N LEU A 73 -5.81 4.50 -4.27
CA LEU A 73 -4.45 4.68 -3.74
C LEU A 73 -3.91 3.33 -3.27
N TRP A 74 -2.75 2.92 -3.74
CA TRP A 74 -2.07 1.69 -3.34
C TRP A 74 -0.84 1.98 -2.47
N LEU A 75 -0.74 1.31 -1.31
CA LEU A 75 0.41 1.37 -0.40
C LEU A 75 1.01 -0.02 -0.20
N SER A 76 2.30 -0.16 -0.51
CA SER A 76 3.05 -1.37 -0.12
C SER A 76 3.49 -1.30 1.34
N GLY A 77 3.56 -2.47 1.99
CA GLY A 77 3.84 -2.56 3.42
C GLY A 77 5.31 -2.34 3.84
N GLY A 78 5.82 -3.23 4.69
CA GLY A 78 7.16 -3.12 5.28
C GLY A 78 7.13 -3.02 6.81
N PRO A 79 7.10 -1.81 7.44
CA PRO A 79 7.06 -0.49 6.81
C PRO A 79 8.35 -0.16 6.04
N GLY A 80 8.26 0.82 5.14
CA GLY A 80 9.40 1.31 4.38
C GLY A 80 9.64 0.63 3.03
N CYS A 81 8.71 -0.20 2.56
CA CYS A 81 8.84 -0.86 1.26
C CYS A 81 8.22 -0.03 0.13
N SER A 82 8.97 0.17 -0.93
CA SER A 82 8.55 0.92 -2.11
C SER A 82 7.40 0.24 -2.82
N VAL A 83 6.47 1.09 -3.25
CA VAL A 83 5.26 0.73 -3.98
C VAL A 83 5.55 0.23 -5.41
N LEU A 84 6.80 0.34 -5.86
CA LEU A 84 7.26 -0.34 -7.07
C LEU A 84 7.03 -1.85 -7.00
N SER A 85 6.95 -2.44 -5.80
CA SER A 85 6.54 -3.84 -5.64
C SER A 85 5.11 -4.05 -6.15
N GLY A 86 4.17 -3.22 -5.68
CA GLY A 86 2.78 -3.19 -6.15
C GLY A 86 2.68 -2.96 -7.66
N LEU A 87 3.49 -2.05 -8.19
CA LEU A 87 3.47 -1.68 -9.61
C LEU A 87 4.04 -2.75 -10.54
N ALA A 88 5.14 -3.41 -10.16
CA ALA A 88 5.92 -4.27 -11.07
C ALA A 88 5.87 -5.77 -10.76
N PHE A 89 5.37 -6.17 -9.58
CA PHE A 89 5.33 -7.58 -9.17
C PHE A 89 3.95 -8.09 -8.83
N GLU A 90 2.98 -7.20 -8.68
CA GLU A 90 1.66 -7.50 -8.13
C GLU A 90 0.57 -7.03 -9.11
N ILE A 91 0.01 -5.83 -8.89
CA ILE A 91 -1.22 -5.38 -9.54
C ILE A 91 -1.02 -4.40 -10.70
N GLY A 92 0.17 -3.82 -10.85
CA GLY A 92 0.43 -2.83 -11.89
C GLY A 92 0.64 -3.41 -13.29
N PRO A 93 0.73 -2.55 -14.31
CA PRO A 93 0.69 -2.94 -15.73
C PRO A 93 2.02 -3.44 -16.28
N LEU A 94 3.07 -3.42 -15.47
CA LEU A 94 4.40 -3.83 -15.86
C LEU A 94 4.83 -5.01 -15.02
N LYS A 95 5.71 -5.83 -15.58
CA LYS A 95 6.48 -6.82 -14.84
C LYS A 95 7.88 -6.93 -15.44
N PHE A 96 8.84 -7.29 -14.60
CA PHE A 96 10.17 -7.62 -15.08
C PHE A 96 10.15 -8.95 -15.83
N LYS A 97 10.82 -8.99 -16.99
CA LYS A 97 11.02 -10.24 -17.72
C LYS A 97 11.80 -11.20 -16.84
N ASN A 98 11.26 -12.39 -16.63
CA ASN A 98 11.89 -13.44 -15.84
C ASN A 98 12.91 -14.22 -16.69
N VAL A 99 13.95 -13.52 -17.14
CA VAL A 99 15.10 -14.08 -17.86
C VAL A 99 16.34 -13.93 -16.99
N GLU A 100 17.36 -14.76 -17.18
CA GLU A 100 18.63 -14.67 -16.43
C GLU A 100 19.30 -13.30 -16.58
N TYR A 101 19.79 -12.75 -15.48
CA TYR A 101 20.35 -11.41 -15.44
C TYR A 101 21.77 -11.45 -16.00
N ASN A 102 21.95 -10.83 -17.15
CA ASN A 102 23.22 -10.81 -17.89
C ASN A 102 24.06 -9.54 -17.64
N GLY A 103 23.70 -8.73 -16.65
CA GLY A 103 24.36 -7.45 -16.36
C GLY A 103 23.81 -6.24 -17.13
N SER A 104 22.88 -6.44 -18.07
CA SER A 104 22.19 -5.34 -18.77
C SER A 104 20.97 -4.84 -18.00
N LEU A 105 20.47 -3.64 -18.35
CA LEU A 105 19.29 -3.06 -17.72
C LEU A 105 18.10 -4.05 -17.79
N PRO A 106 17.47 -4.39 -16.64
CA PRO A 106 16.35 -5.33 -16.62
C PRO A 106 15.21 -4.92 -17.55
N ALA A 107 14.79 -5.85 -18.40
CA ALA A 107 13.71 -5.62 -19.35
C ALA A 107 12.33 -5.73 -18.67
N LEU A 108 11.40 -4.92 -19.15
CA LEU A 108 10.00 -4.86 -18.74
C LEU A 108 9.11 -5.44 -19.84
N GLU A 109 8.00 -6.03 -19.41
CA GLU A 109 6.90 -6.44 -20.29
C GLU A 109 5.56 -6.12 -19.64
N LEU A 110 4.48 -6.19 -20.42
CA LEU A 110 3.14 -5.92 -19.92
C LEU A 110 2.67 -7.05 -19.00
N ASN A 111 1.98 -6.66 -17.92
CA ASN A 111 1.20 -7.56 -17.10
C ASN A 111 -0.24 -7.66 -17.66
N PRO A 112 -0.65 -8.79 -18.26
CA PRO A 112 -2.00 -8.93 -18.79
C PRO A 112 -3.09 -8.94 -17.72
N TYR A 113 -2.73 -9.16 -16.45
CA TYR A 113 -3.67 -9.25 -15.32
C TYR A 113 -3.69 -7.99 -14.46
N SER A 114 -3.19 -6.87 -14.98
CA SER A 114 -3.12 -5.64 -14.20
C SER A 114 -4.49 -5.10 -13.81
N TRP A 115 -4.57 -4.59 -12.59
CA TRP A 115 -5.76 -3.91 -12.09
C TRP A 115 -5.97 -2.54 -12.76
N THR A 116 -4.95 -1.98 -13.41
CA THR A 116 -5.10 -0.74 -14.19
C THR A 116 -6.03 -0.90 -15.39
N LYS A 117 -6.35 -2.15 -15.78
CA LYS A 117 -7.38 -2.44 -16.77
C LYS A 117 -8.77 -1.93 -16.37
N VAL A 118 -9.05 -1.88 -15.07
CA VAL A 118 -10.39 -1.54 -14.54
C VAL A 118 -10.39 -0.43 -13.49
N ALA A 119 -9.22 0.07 -13.07
CA ALA A 119 -9.10 1.18 -12.14
C ALA A 119 -7.97 2.14 -12.55
N SER A 120 -8.08 3.40 -12.18
CA SER A 120 -6.93 4.30 -12.14
C SER A 120 -6.24 4.14 -10.78
N ILE A 121 -4.92 4.00 -10.74
CA ILE A 121 -4.20 3.65 -9.51
C ILE A 121 -3.07 4.65 -9.24
N ILE A 122 -3.04 5.20 -8.04
CA ILE A 122 -1.93 5.97 -7.48
C ILE A 122 -1.10 5.01 -6.62
N PHE A 123 0.07 4.62 -7.11
CA PHE A 123 1.07 3.90 -6.34
C PHE A 123 1.93 4.93 -5.59
N LEU A 124 1.83 4.97 -4.27
CA LEU A 124 2.50 5.97 -3.43
C LEU A 124 3.68 5.37 -2.65
N ASP A 125 4.88 5.92 -2.85
CA ASP A 125 6.04 5.60 -2.02
C ASP A 125 5.89 6.32 -0.68
N ALA A 126 5.57 5.59 0.39
CA ALA A 126 5.46 6.15 1.73
C ALA A 126 5.74 5.07 2.79
N PRO A 127 6.21 5.44 4.00
CA PRO A 127 6.45 6.79 4.53
C PRO A 127 7.73 7.45 3.96
N VAL A 128 8.13 8.59 4.51
CA VAL A 128 9.37 9.29 4.15
C VAL A 128 10.59 8.35 4.19
N GLY A 129 11.49 8.47 3.20
CA GLY A 129 12.65 7.58 3.04
C GLY A 129 12.34 6.23 2.39
N THR A 130 11.09 6.00 1.98
CA THR A 130 10.66 4.84 1.19
C THR A 130 10.77 5.14 -0.29
N GLY A 131 11.39 4.23 -1.05
CA GLY A 131 11.53 4.36 -2.49
C GLY A 131 12.13 5.72 -2.89
N PHE A 132 11.40 6.52 -3.65
CA PHE A 132 11.85 7.85 -4.07
C PHE A 132 11.38 9.01 -3.20
N SER A 133 10.67 8.74 -2.10
CA SER A 133 10.19 9.74 -1.16
C SER A 133 11.26 10.15 -0.17
N TYR A 134 11.40 11.46 0.10
CA TYR A 134 12.51 12.00 0.88
C TYR A 134 12.08 13.16 1.79
N SER A 135 12.96 13.51 2.73
CA SER A 135 12.86 14.73 3.55
C SER A 135 14.07 15.62 3.30
N LYS A 136 13.88 16.93 3.39
CA LYS A 136 14.96 17.91 3.37
C LYS A 136 15.61 18.13 4.74
N SER A 137 14.95 17.70 5.81
CA SER A 137 15.38 17.89 7.20
C SER A 137 15.40 16.58 7.98
N LEU A 138 16.27 16.49 8.98
CA LEU A 138 16.35 15.33 9.88
C LEU A 138 15.05 15.15 10.67
N GLU A 139 14.40 16.25 11.04
CA GLU A 139 13.10 16.25 11.72
C GLU A 139 12.01 15.66 10.81
N GLY A 140 11.94 16.08 9.54
CA GLY A 140 10.97 15.53 8.58
C GLY A 140 11.14 14.04 8.32
N SER A 141 12.36 13.51 8.48
CA SER A 141 12.67 12.07 8.36
C SER A 141 12.11 11.23 9.51
N GLN A 142 11.88 11.80 10.69
CA GLN A 142 11.24 11.10 11.80
C GLN A 142 9.78 10.80 11.45
N THR A 143 9.34 9.57 11.73
CA THR A 143 7.97 9.17 11.42
C THR A 143 7.51 8.03 12.34
N GLY A 144 6.22 7.72 12.25
CA GLY A 144 5.57 6.63 12.98
C GLY A 144 4.19 6.37 12.40
N ASP A 145 3.45 5.40 12.93
CA ASP A 145 2.18 4.95 12.34
C ASP A 145 1.18 6.10 12.11
N PHE A 146 0.96 6.95 13.11
CA PHE A 146 0.03 8.09 13.02
C PHE A 146 0.55 9.21 12.11
N VAL A 147 1.86 9.53 12.19
CA VAL A 147 2.48 10.56 11.35
C VAL A 147 2.44 10.13 9.88
N TYR A 148 2.69 8.85 9.61
CA TYR A 148 2.59 8.25 8.28
C TYR A 148 1.15 8.38 7.75
N ALA A 149 0.15 7.90 8.50
CA ALA A 149 -1.25 8.00 8.09
C ALA A 149 -1.67 9.44 7.81
N ASN A 150 -1.34 10.39 8.71
CA ASN A 150 -1.66 11.81 8.54
C ASN A 150 -1.01 12.43 7.30
N ARG A 151 0.26 12.12 7.02
CA ARG A 151 0.96 12.59 5.82
C ARG A 151 0.35 12.00 4.55
N CYS A 152 -0.09 10.75 4.55
CA CYS A 152 -0.85 10.16 3.44
C CYS A 152 -2.21 10.85 3.24
N HIS A 153 -2.91 11.18 4.33
CA HIS A 153 -4.15 11.94 4.25
C HIS A 153 -3.93 13.32 3.62
N ASN A 154 -2.88 14.03 4.02
CA ASN A 154 -2.47 15.30 3.41
C ASN A 154 -2.08 15.16 1.93
N PHE A 155 -1.34 14.10 1.58
CA PHE A 155 -1.03 13.76 0.20
C PHE A 155 -2.30 13.67 -0.63
N MET A 156 -3.29 12.87 -0.20
CA MET A 156 -4.53 12.68 -0.95
C MET A 156 -5.30 13.97 -1.10
N ARG A 157 -5.44 14.77 -0.04
CA ARG A 157 -6.11 16.07 -0.11
C ARG A 157 -5.47 16.97 -1.17
N LYS A 158 -4.15 17.11 -1.16
CA LYS A 158 -3.42 17.91 -2.15
C LYS A 158 -3.52 17.31 -3.56
N TRP A 159 -3.49 15.97 -3.69
CA TRP A 159 -3.62 15.29 -4.97
C TRP A 159 -5.00 15.52 -5.61
N PHE A 160 -6.10 15.37 -4.86
CA PHE A 160 -7.45 15.62 -5.35
C PHE A 160 -7.69 17.09 -5.72
N LEU A 161 -7.12 18.03 -4.97
CA LEU A 161 -7.14 19.45 -5.34
C LEU A 161 -6.44 19.71 -6.67
N ALA A 162 -5.34 19.02 -6.94
CA ALA A 162 -4.61 19.12 -8.21
C ALA A 162 -5.25 18.33 -9.37
N HIS A 163 -6.10 17.34 -9.07
CA HIS A 163 -6.75 16.49 -10.07
C HIS A 163 -8.27 16.45 -9.89
N PRO A 164 -8.97 17.60 -9.98
CA PRO A 164 -10.40 17.69 -9.67
C PRO A 164 -11.29 16.81 -10.56
N LYS A 165 -10.78 16.40 -11.75
CA LYS A 165 -11.47 15.47 -12.64
C LYS A 165 -11.75 14.09 -12.02
N PHE A 166 -11.04 13.72 -10.94
CA PHE A 166 -11.24 12.45 -10.24
C PHE A 166 -12.13 12.54 -9.00
N ASN A 167 -12.63 13.73 -8.63
CA ASN A 167 -13.43 13.91 -7.41
C ASN A 167 -14.74 13.12 -7.43
N THR A 168 -15.25 12.80 -8.62
CA THR A 168 -16.49 12.02 -8.81
C THR A 168 -16.25 10.51 -8.87
N ASN A 169 -15.03 10.05 -9.17
CA ASN A 169 -14.71 8.63 -9.26
C ASN A 169 -14.90 7.96 -7.90
N SER A 170 -15.44 6.74 -7.92
CA SER A 170 -15.47 5.92 -6.69
C SER A 170 -14.04 5.71 -6.20
N PHE A 171 -13.74 6.19 -4.99
CA PHE A 171 -12.40 6.16 -4.43
C PHE A 171 -12.22 5.02 -3.42
N TYR A 172 -11.12 4.28 -3.55
CA TYR A 172 -10.74 3.19 -2.66
C TYR A 172 -9.30 3.35 -2.16
N LEU A 173 -9.05 2.84 -0.96
CA LEU A 173 -7.68 2.60 -0.47
C LEU A 173 -7.31 1.13 -0.66
N GLY A 174 -6.11 0.85 -1.12
CA GLY A 174 -5.60 -0.50 -1.35
C GLY A 174 -4.19 -0.65 -0.78
N GLY A 175 -3.83 -1.84 -0.33
CA GLY A 175 -2.47 -2.12 0.07
C GLY A 175 -2.28 -3.52 0.63
N ASP A 176 -1.04 -3.83 0.99
CA ASP A 176 -0.67 -5.15 1.48
C ASP A 176 0.23 -5.09 2.72
N SER A 177 0.34 -6.23 3.43
CA SER A 177 1.27 -6.39 4.54
C SER A 177 1.09 -5.32 5.64
N PHE A 178 2.14 -4.60 6.01
CA PHE A 178 2.11 -3.55 7.05
C PHE A 178 1.13 -2.40 6.74
N SER A 179 0.76 -2.18 5.47
CA SER A 179 -0.29 -1.22 5.11
C SER A 179 -1.64 -1.58 5.72
N GLY A 180 -1.83 -2.83 6.16
CA GLY A 180 -2.98 -3.26 6.96
C GLY A 180 -3.19 -2.47 8.26
N LYS A 181 -2.13 -1.91 8.85
CA LYS A 181 -2.24 -0.99 10.00
C LYS A 181 -2.56 0.44 9.57
N ILE A 182 -1.96 0.88 8.48
CA ILE A 182 -1.96 2.29 8.08
C ILE A 182 -3.26 2.68 7.35
N ILE A 183 -3.75 1.82 6.45
CA ILE A 183 -4.94 2.09 5.64
C ILE A 183 -6.21 2.30 6.49
N PRO A 184 -6.50 1.51 7.54
CA PRO A 184 -7.66 1.76 8.38
C PRO A 184 -7.61 3.12 9.10
N ILE A 185 -6.42 3.58 9.50
CA ILE A 185 -6.22 4.91 10.11
C ILE A 185 -6.48 6.01 9.07
N ILE A 186 -5.95 5.86 7.86
CA ILE A 186 -6.20 6.80 6.76
C ILE A 186 -7.70 6.83 6.39
N ALA A 187 -8.33 5.66 6.26
CA ALA A 187 -9.74 5.53 5.94
C ALA A 187 -10.63 6.27 6.95
N GLU A 188 -10.28 6.18 8.24
CA GLU A 188 -10.96 6.93 9.31
C GLU A 188 -10.83 8.44 9.13
N GLN A 189 -9.63 8.94 8.80
CA GLN A 189 -9.41 10.37 8.55
C GLN A 189 -10.20 10.88 7.33
N ILE A 190 -10.29 10.07 6.27
CA ILE A 190 -11.14 10.40 5.11
C ILE A 190 -12.61 10.40 5.52
N ALA A 191 -13.08 9.38 6.24
CA ALA A 191 -14.46 9.27 6.67
C ALA A 191 -14.91 10.49 7.48
N GLN A 192 -14.10 10.90 8.46
CA GLN A 192 -14.33 12.11 9.25
C GLN A 192 -14.34 13.37 8.38
N SER A 193 -13.45 13.46 7.39
CA SER A 193 -13.42 14.58 6.44
C SER A 193 -14.66 14.64 5.55
N VAL A 194 -15.19 13.48 5.13
CA VAL A 194 -16.44 13.38 4.35
C VAL A 194 -17.63 13.81 5.20
N GLU A 195 -17.75 13.33 6.44
CA GLU A 195 -18.80 13.72 7.38
C GLU A 195 -18.79 15.23 7.69
N ALA A 196 -17.60 15.80 7.84
CA ALA A 196 -17.40 17.23 8.04
C ALA A 196 -17.61 18.09 6.78
N ASN A 197 -17.91 17.48 5.62
CA ASN A 197 -18.02 18.16 4.33
C ASN A 197 -16.75 18.96 3.95
N ASN A 198 -15.57 18.47 4.32
CA ASN A 198 -14.30 19.12 4.01
C ASN A 198 -14.00 19.09 2.50
N ILE A 199 -13.20 20.06 2.06
CA ILE A 199 -12.70 20.15 0.68
C ILE A 199 -11.25 19.60 0.63
N PRO A 200 -10.89 18.82 -0.40
CA PRO A 200 -11.71 18.40 -1.56
C PRO A 200 -12.74 17.32 -1.20
N LYS A 201 -13.85 17.29 -1.93
CA LYS A 201 -14.83 16.21 -1.82
C LYS A 201 -14.22 14.91 -2.37
N ILE A 202 -14.13 13.89 -1.53
CA ILE A 202 -13.64 12.56 -1.88
C ILE A 202 -14.83 11.60 -1.88
N ASN A 203 -15.13 10.99 -3.03
CA ASN A 203 -16.19 9.99 -3.15
C ASN A 203 -15.74 8.61 -2.62
N PHE A 204 -15.39 8.55 -1.34
CA PHE A 204 -14.81 7.38 -0.68
C PHE A 204 -15.82 6.23 -0.54
N LYS A 205 -15.42 5.01 -0.93
CA LYS A 205 -16.30 3.83 -0.97
C LYS A 205 -15.86 2.68 -0.09
N GLY A 206 -14.60 2.63 0.30
CA GLY A 206 -14.06 1.53 1.08
C GLY A 206 -12.58 1.29 0.83
N TYR A 207 -12.10 0.16 1.32
CA TYR A 207 -10.70 -0.20 1.22
C TYR A 207 -10.50 -1.70 1.01
N LEU A 208 -9.32 -2.08 0.56
CA LEU A 208 -8.96 -3.46 0.30
C LEU A 208 -7.54 -3.75 0.76
N LEU A 209 -7.34 -4.93 1.33
CA LEU A 209 -6.13 -5.28 2.04
C LEU A 209 -5.71 -6.71 1.75
N GLY A 210 -4.53 -6.87 1.16
CA GLY A 210 -3.91 -8.16 0.87
C GLY A 210 -2.93 -8.58 1.95
N ASN A 211 -3.13 -9.75 2.54
CA ASN A 211 -2.27 -10.28 3.60
C ASN A 211 -1.96 -9.21 4.69
N PRO A 212 -2.97 -8.54 5.28
CA PRO A 212 -2.72 -7.39 6.14
C PRO A 212 -2.25 -7.77 7.53
N ILE A 213 -1.23 -7.06 8.02
CA ILE A 213 -0.94 -6.96 9.44
C ILE A 213 -1.97 -6.01 10.05
N THR A 214 -2.78 -6.50 10.97
CA THR A 214 -3.82 -5.72 11.66
C THR A 214 -3.59 -5.71 13.16
N ASP A 215 -3.15 -6.84 13.72
CA ASP A 215 -2.74 -7.01 15.11
C ASP A 215 -1.51 -7.91 15.19
N SER A 216 -0.33 -7.29 15.27
CA SER A 216 0.94 -8.01 15.12
C SER A 216 1.11 -9.12 16.15
N LYS A 217 0.52 -8.99 17.36
CA LYS A 217 0.57 -10.03 18.38
C LYS A 217 -0.24 -11.25 17.95
N ILE A 218 -1.41 -11.04 17.34
CA ILE A 218 -2.20 -12.13 16.76
C ILE A 218 -1.43 -12.77 15.60
N GLU A 219 -1.02 -12.00 14.59
CA GLU A 219 -0.42 -12.58 13.37
C GLU A 219 0.92 -13.27 13.63
N ASP A 220 1.79 -12.70 14.45
CA ASP A 220 3.09 -13.32 14.78
C ASP A 220 2.93 -14.67 15.49
N ASN A 221 1.89 -14.82 16.33
CA ASN A 221 1.60 -16.07 17.04
C ASN A 221 1.16 -17.22 16.12
N TYR A 222 0.73 -16.93 14.88
CA TYR A 222 0.30 -17.97 13.94
C TYR A 222 1.40 -18.44 12.98
N LYS A 223 2.53 -17.72 12.86
CA LYS A 223 3.60 -18.03 11.90
C LYS A 223 4.17 -19.44 12.06
N VAL A 224 4.51 -19.81 13.29
CA VAL A 224 5.15 -21.12 13.59
C VAL A 224 4.15 -22.26 13.44
N LYS A 225 2.91 -22.07 13.90
CA LYS A 225 1.83 -23.05 13.70
C LYS A 225 1.51 -23.26 12.21
N PHE A 226 1.49 -22.18 11.43
CA PHE A 226 1.22 -22.23 10.00
C PHE A 226 2.36 -22.93 9.22
N ALA A 227 3.62 -22.61 9.53
CA ALA A 227 4.79 -23.28 8.95
C ALA A 227 4.78 -24.80 9.19
N HIS A 228 4.38 -25.22 10.41
CA HIS A 228 4.23 -26.62 10.78
C HIS A 228 3.09 -27.31 10.01
N GLN A 229 1.92 -26.67 9.94
CA GLN A 229 0.77 -27.22 9.23
C GLN A 229 0.98 -27.39 7.71
N LEU A 230 1.85 -26.58 7.10
CA LEU A 230 2.23 -26.71 5.70
C LEU A 230 3.44 -27.63 5.46
N GLY A 231 3.97 -28.27 6.51
CA GLY A 231 5.09 -29.21 6.40
C GLY A 231 6.45 -28.55 6.13
N PHE A 232 6.57 -27.22 6.30
CA PHE A 232 7.83 -26.50 6.10
C PHE A 232 8.82 -26.68 7.26
N ILE A 233 8.34 -27.11 8.43
CA ILE A 233 9.17 -27.46 9.59
C ILE A 233 8.73 -28.82 10.14
N SER A 234 9.70 -29.63 10.58
CA SER A 234 9.41 -30.96 11.13
C SER A 234 8.74 -30.88 12.51
N ASP A 235 8.11 -31.97 12.94
CA ASP A 235 7.49 -32.08 14.26
C ASP A 235 8.51 -31.81 15.38
N GLU A 236 9.73 -32.31 15.24
CA GLU A 236 10.83 -32.14 16.20
C GLU A 236 11.28 -30.68 16.27
N LEU A 237 11.40 -30.00 15.12
CA LEU A 237 11.74 -28.59 15.04
C LEU A 237 10.62 -27.71 15.61
N TYR A 238 9.35 -28.04 15.34
CA TYR A 238 8.19 -27.34 15.90
C TYR A 238 8.09 -27.47 17.43
N GLN A 239 8.27 -28.68 17.97
CA GLN A 239 8.25 -28.91 19.42
C GLN A 239 9.46 -28.26 20.13
N SER A 240 10.63 -28.27 19.48
CA SER A 240 11.82 -27.57 19.96
C SER A 240 11.59 -26.07 20.02
N LEU A 241 11.12 -25.44 18.93
CA LEU A 241 10.82 -24.01 18.86
C LEU A 241 9.80 -23.56 19.91
N LYS A 242 8.75 -24.36 20.14
CA LYS A 242 7.75 -24.12 21.19
C LYS A 242 8.37 -24.11 22.60
N LYS A 243 9.37 -24.96 22.84
CA LYS A 243 10.06 -25.12 24.13
C LYS A 243 11.14 -24.06 24.35
N THR A 244 11.91 -23.72 23.31
CA THR A 244 13.11 -22.87 23.41
C THR A 244 12.79 -21.39 23.25
N CYS A 245 11.88 -21.02 22.35
CA CYS A 245 11.52 -19.62 22.10
C CYS A 245 10.36 -19.13 22.96
N LYS A 246 9.71 -20.00 23.76
CA LYS A 246 8.58 -19.69 24.65
C LYS A 246 7.44 -18.87 24.00
N GLY A 247 7.29 -18.94 22.67
CA GLY A 247 6.28 -18.17 21.93
C GLY A 247 6.70 -16.76 21.48
N HIS A 248 7.99 -16.39 21.58
CA HIS A 248 8.50 -15.09 21.14
C HIS A 248 9.57 -15.26 20.06
N TYR A 249 9.25 -14.87 18.83
CA TYR A 249 10.08 -15.12 17.64
C TYR A 249 10.61 -13.84 16.98
N ILE A 250 10.39 -12.67 17.59
CA ILE A 250 10.87 -11.36 17.10
C ILE A 250 11.32 -10.50 18.28
N GLY A 251 12.54 -9.95 18.19
CA GLY A 251 13.16 -9.06 19.18
C GLY A 251 14.46 -9.63 19.76
N GLN A 252 15.57 -8.91 19.55
CA GLN A 252 16.96 -9.14 20.01
C GLN A 252 17.29 -10.54 20.57
N HIS A 253 17.50 -11.52 19.69
CA HIS A 253 18.46 -12.59 19.96
C HIS A 253 19.81 -12.17 19.40
N SER A 254 20.42 -11.17 20.02
CA SER A 254 21.68 -10.55 19.58
C SER A 254 22.92 -11.45 19.72
N ASN A 255 22.80 -12.69 20.21
CA ASN A 255 23.95 -13.54 20.50
C ASN A 255 23.91 -14.95 19.88
N ASP A 256 22.92 -15.31 19.06
CA ASP A 256 22.90 -16.61 18.36
C ASP A 256 23.19 -16.46 16.86
N THR A 257 24.47 -16.66 16.52
CA THR A 257 25.04 -16.48 15.19
C THR A 257 24.50 -17.45 14.13
N LEU A 258 23.86 -18.56 14.53
CA LEU A 258 23.30 -19.52 13.56
C LEU A 258 21.87 -19.16 13.13
N CYS A 259 21.09 -18.57 14.03
CA CYS A 259 19.75 -18.03 13.73
C CYS A 259 19.84 -16.85 12.74
N ALA A 260 20.77 -15.92 12.99
CA ALA A 260 20.98 -14.76 12.13
C ALA A 260 21.47 -15.14 10.71
N LYS A 261 22.35 -16.13 10.58
CA LYS A 261 22.99 -16.50 9.31
C LYS A 261 22.04 -17.21 8.33
N ASN A 262 21.05 -17.95 8.83
CA ASN A 262 20.06 -18.63 7.99
C ASN A 262 18.90 -17.70 7.54
N LEU A 263 18.67 -16.59 8.25
CA LEU A 263 17.70 -15.54 7.89
C LEU A 263 18.20 -14.63 6.75
N GLU A 264 19.52 -14.45 6.62
CA GLU A 264 20.14 -13.58 5.61
C GLU A 264 20.09 -14.19 4.20
N ALA A 265 20.17 -15.51 4.08
CA ALA A 265 20.07 -16.24 2.80
C ALA A 265 18.65 -16.23 2.16
N TYR A 266 17.64 -15.78 2.91
CA TYR A 266 16.23 -15.72 2.49
C TYR A 266 15.83 -14.37 1.85
N SER A 267 16.65 -13.32 2.02
CA SER A 267 16.22 -11.92 1.87
C SER A 267 16.17 -11.37 0.43
N MET A 268 16.84 -12.03 -0.52
CA MET A 268 16.88 -11.57 -1.92
C MET A 268 16.27 -12.59 -2.87
N THR A 269 14.99 -12.40 -3.20
CA THR A 269 14.39 -13.08 -4.35
C THR A 269 14.98 -12.52 -5.64
N TYR A 270 15.05 -13.34 -6.70
CA TYR A 270 15.55 -12.90 -8.01
C TYR A 270 14.84 -11.64 -8.52
N LYS A 271 13.53 -11.51 -8.27
CA LYS A 271 12.73 -10.32 -8.59
C LYS A 271 13.23 -9.06 -7.85
N ASN A 272 13.59 -9.17 -6.57
CA ASN A 272 14.12 -8.04 -5.80
C ASN A 272 15.42 -7.49 -6.42
N LEU A 273 16.24 -8.36 -7.00
CA LEU A 273 17.48 -7.97 -7.68
C LEU A 273 17.20 -7.17 -8.97
N LEU A 274 16.24 -7.61 -9.78
CA LEU A 274 15.89 -6.92 -11.03
C LEU A 274 15.35 -5.50 -10.78
N VAL A 275 14.44 -5.31 -9.82
CA VAL A 275 13.95 -3.97 -9.50
C VAL A 275 15.05 -3.08 -8.94
N TYR A 276 15.99 -3.63 -8.15
CA TYR A 276 17.11 -2.87 -7.62
C TYR A 276 18.00 -2.31 -8.74
N TYR A 277 18.39 -3.14 -9.71
CA TYR A 277 19.20 -2.67 -10.84
C TYR A 277 18.45 -1.67 -11.72
N TRP A 278 17.15 -1.92 -11.96
CA TRP A 278 16.35 -1.03 -12.78
C TRP A 278 16.11 0.34 -12.13
N ALA A 279 15.71 0.39 -10.85
CA ALA A 279 15.39 1.65 -10.16
C ALA A 279 16.63 2.51 -9.84
N ASN A 280 17.82 1.91 -9.80
CA ASN A 280 19.09 2.62 -9.61
C ASN A 280 19.76 3.06 -10.93
N ASP A 281 19.20 2.69 -12.08
CA ASP A 281 19.69 3.19 -13.37
C ASP A 281 19.34 4.67 -13.55
N LYS A 282 20.33 5.48 -13.94
CA LYS A 282 20.16 6.93 -14.07
C LYS A 282 19.16 7.31 -15.16
N THR A 283 19.13 6.57 -16.27
CA THR A 283 18.19 6.82 -17.36
C THR A 283 16.76 6.50 -16.94
N VAL A 284 16.58 5.49 -16.08
CA VAL A 284 15.28 5.18 -15.46
C VAL A 284 14.84 6.31 -14.54
N GLN A 285 15.73 6.78 -13.66
CA GLN A 285 15.42 7.90 -12.75
C GLN A 285 15.10 9.20 -13.50
N GLU A 286 15.81 9.48 -14.59
CA GLU A 286 15.51 10.61 -15.47
C GLU A 286 14.14 10.46 -16.14
N ALA A 287 13.82 9.27 -16.68
CA ALA A 287 12.52 8.98 -17.28
C ALA A 287 11.36 9.07 -16.28
N LEU A 288 11.60 8.71 -15.01
CA LEU A 288 10.65 8.84 -13.90
C LEU A 288 10.59 10.25 -13.30
N HIS A 289 11.43 11.17 -13.76
CA HIS A 289 11.54 12.53 -13.25
C HIS A 289 11.88 12.59 -11.74
N ILE A 290 12.76 11.70 -11.30
CA ILE A 290 13.29 11.70 -9.93
C ILE A 290 14.17 12.95 -9.74
N GLN A 291 14.00 13.62 -8.61
CA GLN A 291 14.80 14.81 -8.31
C GLN A 291 16.26 14.41 -8.06
N LYS A 292 17.18 15.00 -8.83
CA LYS A 292 18.62 14.73 -8.71
C LYS A 292 19.10 14.97 -7.29
N GLU A 293 20.03 14.13 -6.83
CA GLU A 293 20.72 14.24 -5.53
C GLU A 293 19.81 14.06 -4.29
N THR A 294 18.51 13.82 -4.46
CA THR A 294 17.60 13.58 -3.33
C THR A 294 17.67 12.14 -2.80
N ILE A 295 17.90 11.18 -3.70
CA ILE A 295 18.05 9.76 -3.39
C ILE A 295 19.31 9.27 -4.10
N GLN A 296 20.32 8.85 -3.32
CA GLN A 296 21.59 8.36 -3.88
C GLN A 296 21.47 6.92 -4.38
N ILE A 297 20.86 6.06 -3.57
CA ILE A 297 20.63 4.65 -3.87
C ILE A 297 19.18 4.34 -3.49
N TRP A 298 18.41 3.90 -4.48
CA TRP A 298 17.09 3.36 -4.25
C TRP A 298 17.21 1.95 -3.65
N ILE A 299 16.44 1.69 -2.60
CA ILE A 299 16.31 0.38 -1.98
C ILE A 299 14.85 -0.01 -1.87
N ARG A 300 14.55 -1.28 -2.11
CA ARG A 300 13.17 -1.77 -2.13
C ARG A 300 12.48 -1.60 -0.78
N CYS A 301 13.16 -1.93 0.31
CA CYS A 301 12.62 -1.78 1.66
C CYS A 301 13.67 -1.13 2.56
N ASN A 302 13.43 0.12 2.96
CA ASN A 302 14.31 0.82 3.87
C ASN A 302 14.00 0.42 5.33
N ARG A 303 14.78 -0.51 5.87
CA ARG A 303 14.61 -1.00 7.25
C ARG A 303 15.31 -0.12 8.29
N SER A 304 16.14 0.81 7.85
CA SER A 304 16.88 1.73 8.72
C SER A 304 16.15 3.05 8.97
N LEU A 305 14.88 3.15 8.55
CA LEU A 305 14.07 4.33 8.77
C LEU A 305 13.88 4.58 10.27
N PRO A 306 14.02 5.83 10.75
CA PRO A 306 13.65 6.19 12.11
C PRO A 306 12.12 6.17 12.23
N TYR A 307 11.58 5.00 12.52
CA TYR A 307 10.15 4.68 12.48
C TYR A 307 9.65 4.21 13.85
N ALA A 308 8.73 4.96 14.44
CA ALA A 308 8.03 4.57 15.66
C ALA A 308 6.79 3.71 15.34
N LYS A 309 6.69 2.54 15.96
CA LYS A 309 5.51 1.66 15.87
C LYS A 309 4.59 1.99 17.03
N ASP A 310 3.70 2.94 16.80
CA ASP A 310 2.83 3.54 17.82
C ASP A 310 1.46 2.86 17.90
N VAL A 311 1.15 1.96 16.95
CA VAL A 311 -0.15 1.29 16.84
C VAL A 311 -0.01 -0.21 17.01
N ASP A 312 -0.57 -0.72 18.10
CA ASP A 312 -0.61 -2.16 18.39
C ASP A 312 -1.60 -2.90 17.49
N SER A 313 -2.83 -2.39 17.38
CA SER A 313 -3.95 -3.04 16.70
C SER A 313 -4.88 -2.03 16.05
N VAL A 314 -5.41 -2.32 14.86
CA VAL A 314 -6.41 -1.48 14.17
C VAL A 314 -7.77 -2.15 13.98
N VAL A 315 -8.04 -3.23 14.71
CA VAL A 315 -9.36 -3.90 14.70
C VAL A 315 -10.50 -2.94 15.06
N SER A 316 -10.27 -2.00 15.97
CA SER A 316 -11.25 -0.97 16.33
C SER A 316 -11.59 -0.03 15.17
N TYR A 317 -10.61 0.34 14.34
CA TYR A 317 -10.83 1.15 13.13
C TYR A 317 -11.68 0.39 12.11
N HIS A 318 -11.42 -0.90 11.90
CA HIS A 318 -12.26 -1.72 11.03
C HIS A 318 -13.73 -1.75 11.49
N LYS A 319 -13.98 -1.90 12.80
CA LYS A 319 -15.34 -1.83 13.38
C LYS A 319 -16.01 -0.48 13.14
N GLN A 320 -15.29 0.62 13.38
CA GLN A 320 -15.82 1.98 13.21
C GLN A 320 -16.12 2.31 11.73
N LEU A 321 -15.26 1.87 10.82
CA LEU A 321 -15.49 2.06 9.38
C LEU A 321 -16.67 1.23 8.88
N ASN A 322 -16.83 0.00 9.37
CA ASN A 322 -17.98 -0.83 9.03
C ASN A 322 -19.29 -0.23 9.55
N SER A 323 -19.32 0.30 10.79
CA SER A 323 -20.51 0.94 11.34
C SER A 323 -20.93 2.21 10.59
N ARG A 324 -19.97 2.91 9.96
CA ARG A 324 -20.22 4.04 9.03
C ARG A 324 -20.65 3.61 7.62
N GLY A 325 -20.67 2.31 7.33
CA GLY A 325 -21.10 1.77 6.04
C GLY A 325 -20.03 1.74 4.95
N TYR A 326 -18.75 1.87 5.31
CA TYR A 326 -17.66 1.65 4.36
C TYR A 326 -17.42 0.16 4.16
N ARG A 327 -17.18 -0.23 2.90
CA ARG A 327 -16.89 -1.61 2.54
C ARG A 327 -15.42 -1.93 2.71
N ALA A 328 -15.13 -3.19 3.00
CA ALA A 328 -13.77 -3.67 3.13
C ALA A 328 -13.63 -5.03 2.43
N LEU A 329 -12.58 -5.19 1.65
CA LEU A 329 -12.17 -6.49 1.10
C LEU A 329 -10.86 -6.90 1.76
N ILE A 330 -10.89 -7.96 2.54
CA ILE A 330 -9.69 -8.53 3.16
C ILE A 330 -9.40 -9.83 2.44
N TYR A 331 -8.21 -9.98 1.89
CA TYR A 331 -7.86 -11.22 1.19
C TYR A 331 -6.47 -11.68 1.63
N SER A 332 -6.28 -12.99 1.64
CA SER A 332 -5.01 -13.59 2.04
C SER A 332 -4.62 -14.72 1.09
N GLY A 333 -3.41 -14.63 0.54
CA GLY A 333 -2.74 -15.79 -0.02
C GLY A 333 -2.54 -16.85 1.06
N ASP A 334 -3.00 -18.06 0.80
CA ASP A 334 -3.02 -19.18 1.76
C ASP A 334 -1.66 -19.85 1.96
N HIS A 335 -0.61 -19.35 1.30
CA HIS A 335 0.79 -19.77 1.43
C HIS A 335 1.70 -18.66 1.99
N ASP A 336 1.16 -17.50 2.36
CA ASP A 336 1.97 -16.44 2.96
C ASP A 336 2.34 -16.77 4.41
N MET A 337 3.63 -16.94 4.67
CA MET A 337 4.17 -17.19 6.00
C MET A 337 4.48 -15.90 6.77
N VAL A 338 4.57 -14.76 6.10
CA VAL A 338 4.85 -13.46 6.74
C VAL A 338 3.59 -12.91 7.39
N VAL A 339 2.44 -13.03 6.71
CA VAL A 339 1.12 -12.73 7.29
C VAL A 339 0.17 -13.90 7.01
N PRO A 340 0.18 -14.94 7.87
CA PRO A 340 -0.66 -16.10 7.69
C PRO A 340 -2.15 -15.75 7.70
N TYR A 341 -2.91 -16.29 6.75
CA TYR A 341 -4.36 -16.07 6.66
C TYR A 341 -5.10 -16.43 7.97
N LEU A 342 -4.54 -17.35 8.77
CA LEU A 342 -5.09 -17.73 10.08
C LEU A 342 -5.11 -16.54 11.05
N GLY A 343 -4.08 -15.69 11.03
CA GLY A 343 -4.04 -14.46 11.81
C GLY A 343 -5.11 -13.48 11.34
N THR A 344 -5.24 -13.33 10.02
CA THR A 344 -6.29 -12.51 9.41
C THR A 344 -7.70 -12.95 9.82
N LEU A 345 -7.96 -14.26 9.74
CA LEU A 345 -9.25 -14.85 10.14
C LEU A 345 -9.51 -14.67 11.65
N ALA A 346 -8.47 -14.73 12.48
CA ALA A 346 -8.61 -14.61 13.94
C ALA A 346 -9.07 -13.20 14.35
N TRP A 347 -8.46 -12.14 13.80
CA TRP A 347 -8.90 -10.78 14.12
C TRP A 347 -10.24 -10.45 13.48
N ILE A 348 -10.55 -10.98 12.29
CA ILE A 348 -11.88 -10.82 11.69
C ILE A 348 -12.95 -11.43 12.60
N LYS A 349 -12.70 -12.64 13.14
CA LYS A 349 -13.61 -13.26 14.11
C LYS A 349 -13.75 -12.45 15.40
N SER A 350 -12.68 -11.80 15.87
CA SER A 350 -12.74 -10.93 17.06
C SER A 350 -13.59 -9.66 16.85
N MET A 351 -13.93 -9.35 15.59
CA MET A 351 -14.87 -8.29 15.31
C MET A 351 -16.31 -8.60 15.70
N ASN A 352 -16.65 -9.89 15.83
CA ASN A 352 -17.99 -10.38 16.15
C ASN A 352 -19.09 -9.82 15.21
N LEU A 353 -18.79 -9.78 13.91
CA LEU A 353 -19.74 -9.40 12.86
C LEU A 353 -20.70 -10.55 12.55
N SER A 354 -21.92 -10.23 12.11
CA SER A 354 -22.89 -11.26 11.69
C SER A 354 -22.49 -11.82 10.33
N ILE A 355 -22.47 -13.15 10.21
CA ILE A 355 -22.24 -13.82 8.92
C ILE A 355 -23.55 -13.78 8.14
N VAL A 356 -23.52 -13.19 6.95
CA VAL A 356 -24.71 -13.07 6.09
C VAL A 356 -24.64 -13.95 4.85
N ASP A 357 -23.43 -14.31 4.42
CA ASP A 357 -23.20 -15.36 3.44
C ASP A 357 -22.14 -16.29 4.00
N ARG A 358 -22.37 -17.62 3.92
CA ARG A 358 -21.46 -18.61 4.47
C ARG A 358 -20.24 -18.77 3.57
N TRP A 359 -19.18 -19.37 4.12
CA TRP A 359 -18.00 -19.72 3.34
C TRP A 359 -18.38 -20.53 2.10
N ARG A 360 -17.97 -20.05 0.92
CA ARG A 360 -18.19 -20.71 -0.36
C ARG A 360 -16.97 -20.55 -1.27
N PRO A 361 -16.69 -21.50 -2.18
CA PRO A 361 -15.63 -21.33 -3.14
C PRO A 361 -15.94 -20.16 -4.10
N TRP A 362 -14.92 -19.40 -4.48
CA TRP A 362 -14.98 -18.47 -5.59
C TRP A 362 -14.15 -19.02 -6.77
N LEU A 363 -14.62 -18.78 -7.99
CA LEU A 363 -14.11 -19.42 -9.19
C LEU A 363 -13.46 -18.41 -10.14
N VAL A 364 -12.38 -18.82 -10.79
CA VAL A 364 -11.80 -18.15 -11.96
C VAL A 364 -11.65 -19.20 -13.05
N ASP A 365 -12.20 -18.94 -14.24
CA ASP A 365 -12.16 -19.88 -15.38
C ASP A 365 -12.58 -21.31 -15.00
N ASN A 366 -13.65 -21.41 -14.19
CA ASN A 366 -14.19 -22.66 -13.63
C ASN A 366 -13.25 -23.46 -12.72
N GLN A 367 -12.16 -22.86 -12.24
CA GLN A 367 -11.27 -23.42 -11.23
C GLN A 367 -11.50 -22.74 -9.89
N VAL A 368 -11.41 -23.50 -8.79
CA VAL A 368 -11.46 -22.93 -7.44
C VAL A 368 -10.22 -22.07 -7.23
N ALA A 369 -10.42 -20.77 -7.15
CA ALA A 369 -9.35 -19.80 -6.90
C ALA A 369 -9.18 -19.55 -5.40
N GLY A 370 -10.22 -19.82 -4.61
CA GLY A 370 -10.19 -19.77 -3.16
C GLY A 370 -11.57 -19.94 -2.52
N GLU A 371 -11.69 -19.62 -1.25
CA GLU A 371 -12.93 -19.58 -0.47
C GLU A 371 -13.23 -18.14 -0.05
N GLU A 372 -14.49 -17.73 -0.05
CA GLU A 372 -14.94 -16.40 0.37
C GLU A 372 -16.07 -16.45 1.39
N VAL A 373 -16.14 -15.45 2.29
CA VAL A 373 -17.24 -15.24 3.24
C VAL A 373 -17.64 -13.77 3.28
N ILE A 374 -18.92 -13.48 3.45
CA ILE A 374 -19.45 -12.12 3.60
C ILE A 374 -19.97 -11.92 5.02
N GLN A 375 -19.44 -10.90 5.70
CA GLN A 375 -19.85 -10.51 7.05
C GLN A 375 -20.39 -9.06 7.07
N LEU A 376 -21.45 -8.82 7.85
CA LEU A 376 -22.08 -7.51 8.06
C LEU A 376 -22.27 -7.22 9.56
N GLN A 377 -22.12 -5.96 9.97
CA GLN A 377 -22.52 -5.51 11.31
C GLN A 377 -24.03 -5.20 11.42
N SER A 378 -24.74 -5.03 10.30
CA SER A 378 -26.19 -4.79 10.27
C SER A 378 -26.87 -5.46 9.06
N SER A 379 -28.20 -5.61 9.11
CA SER A 379 -29.05 -6.18 8.06
C SER A 379 -29.11 -5.36 6.76
N ILE A 380 -28.23 -4.37 6.57
CA ILE A 380 -28.15 -3.52 5.39
C ILE A 380 -27.07 -4.09 4.44
N PRO A 381 -27.42 -4.57 3.22
CA PRO A 381 -26.51 -5.26 2.29
C PRO A 381 -25.29 -4.47 1.80
N LYS A 382 -25.19 -3.17 2.14
CA LYS A 382 -24.14 -2.26 1.65
C LYS A 382 -22.81 -2.37 2.42
N ASN A 383 -22.74 -3.13 3.52
CA ASN A 383 -21.62 -3.11 4.47
C ASN A 383 -20.73 -4.36 4.44
N ALA A 384 -20.63 -5.01 3.27
CA ALA A 384 -19.94 -6.31 3.12
C ALA A 384 -18.44 -6.20 3.43
N LEU A 385 -18.00 -6.95 4.44
CA LEU A 385 -16.63 -7.40 4.55
C LEU A 385 -16.52 -8.70 3.76
N LEU A 386 -15.84 -8.67 2.61
CA LEU A 386 -15.52 -9.88 1.87
C LEU A 386 -14.16 -10.37 2.39
N CYS A 387 -14.12 -11.60 2.90
CA CYS A 387 -12.88 -12.25 3.30
C CYS A 387 -12.62 -13.41 2.34
N SER A 388 -11.53 -13.37 1.56
CA SER A 388 -11.15 -14.48 0.67
C SER A 388 -9.83 -15.14 1.08
N ARG A 389 -9.78 -16.47 0.95
CA ARG A 389 -8.61 -17.32 1.20
C ARG A 389 -8.27 -18.07 -0.08
N GLY A 390 -7.01 -18.03 -0.51
CA GLY A 390 -6.57 -18.67 -1.76
C GLY A 390 -6.45 -17.64 -2.88
N GLY A 391 -5.34 -17.72 -3.62
CA GLY A 391 -4.95 -16.78 -4.67
C GLY A 391 -3.67 -15.99 -4.36
N PHE A 392 -2.72 -15.98 -5.31
CA PHE A 392 -1.62 -15.01 -5.34
C PHE A 392 -2.20 -13.64 -5.76
N LEU A 393 -1.63 -12.52 -5.29
CA LEU A 393 -2.02 -11.12 -5.63
C LEU A 393 -2.30 -10.89 -7.14
N ASN A 394 -1.68 -11.69 -8.00
CA ASN A 394 -1.77 -11.59 -9.46
C ASN A 394 -3.11 -12.02 -10.08
N ASN A 395 -4.02 -12.68 -9.36
CA ASN A 395 -5.24 -13.29 -9.95
C ASN A 395 -6.58 -12.62 -9.56
N LEU A 396 -6.55 -11.52 -8.82
CA LEU A 396 -7.79 -10.85 -8.36
C LEU A 396 -8.42 -9.90 -9.39
N SER A 397 -7.78 -9.67 -10.55
CA SER A 397 -8.31 -8.78 -11.60
C SER A 397 -9.48 -9.36 -12.42
N ASN A 398 -9.85 -10.62 -12.15
CA ASN A 398 -11.02 -11.28 -12.73
C ASN A 398 -12.29 -11.19 -11.83
N LEU A 399 -12.20 -10.47 -10.70
CA LEU A 399 -13.35 -10.01 -9.89
C LEU A 399 -13.78 -8.61 -10.35
#